data_AF-A0A1G4TE21-F1
#
_entry.id   AF-A0A1G4TE21-F1
#
_cell.length_a   1.000
_cell.length_b   1.000
_cell.length_c   1.000
_cell.angle_alpha   90.00
_cell.angle_beta   90.00
_cell.angle_gamma   90.00
#
_symmetry.space_group_name_H-M   'P 1'
#
loop_
_entity.id
_entity.type
_entity.pdbx_description
1 polymer ?
#
loop_
_entity_poly.entity_id
_entity_poly.type
_entity_poly.pdbx_seq_one_letter_code
_entity_poly.pdbx_strand_id
1 'polypeptide(L)'
;MQANRLLRIERVISNNVLMVLDSDSGKEYVLLGKGIGFSSKGSGTIEAKDPRIEKRFRLDDRDQMSEYHTLLEGIDPEVIRISERIIDSINGQFSEPLNNKVYFALPSHIQFAVYRLRNGMDIINPFLQETLLWFPKEYEIARSAAAMISEAFDIEVPEDEIGFLTFHVHSAVSSVPVGELVKFSNLVNEAVALVESELGAPIPRDSMDYVRLITHLRHAIERIAHSKVVRNPFMNEFKTEYPEEYRLASKLGSLIGQRLETDVPEDEIGYMVMHLYRLFQTYLGERSTS
;
A
#
# COMPACT_ATOMS: atom_id res chain seq x y z
N MET A 1 1.38 39.12 -23.31
CA MET A 1 0.29 38.62 -22.44
C MET A 1 -0.31 37.41 -23.12
N GLN A 2 0.02 36.19 -22.70
CA GLN A 2 -0.62 34.98 -23.24
C GLN A 2 -2.01 34.88 -22.63
N ALA A 3 -3.04 34.84 -23.47
CA ALA A 3 -4.44 34.74 -23.05
C ALA A 3 -4.64 33.53 -22.13
N ASN A 4 -5.45 33.70 -21.07
CA ASN A 4 -5.89 32.60 -20.23
C ASN A 4 -6.76 31.66 -21.07
N ARG A 5 -6.18 30.52 -21.45
CA ARG A 5 -6.87 29.47 -22.21
C ARG A 5 -7.96 28.86 -21.33
N LEU A 6 -9.19 28.80 -21.82
CA LEU A 6 -10.33 28.20 -21.11
C LEU A 6 -10.55 26.76 -21.61
N LEU A 7 -10.83 25.86 -20.68
CA LEU A 7 -11.22 24.48 -20.94
C LEU A 7 -12.73 24.37 -20.69
N ARG A 8 -13.47 23.75 -21.61
CA ARG A 8 -14.91 23.52 -21.48
C ARG A 8 -15.16 22.36 -20.54
N ILE A 9 -16.07 22.49 -19.59
CA ILE A 9 -16.40 21.40 -18.67
C ILE A 9 -17.39 20.46 -19.36
N GLU A 10 -17.00 19.20 -19.54
CA GLU A 10 -17.89 18.15 -20.06
C GLU A 10 -18.67 17.48 -18.93
N ARG A 11 -17.98 17.15 -17.83
CA ARG A 11 -18.57 16.41 -16.70
C ARG A 11 -17.86 16.74 -15.40
N VAL A 12 -18.63 17.05 -14.37
CA VAL A 12 -18.14 17.08 -12.98
C VAL A 12 -18.25 15.66 -12.45
N ILE A 13 -17.12 14.98 -12.22
CA ILE A 13 -17.11 13.59 -11.74
C ILE A 13 -17.26 13.57 -10.21
N SER A 14 -16.54 14.45 -9.52
CA SER A 14 -16.59 14.56 -8.06
C SER A 14 -16.18 15.97 -7.61
N ASN A 15 -15.98 16.23 -6.31
CA ASN A 15 -15.51 17.54 -5.86
C ASN A 15 -14.07 17.84 -6.27
N ASN A 16 -13.25 16.81 -6.42
CA ASN A 16 -11.82 16.91 -6.74
C ASN A 16 -11.44 16.44 -8.15
N VAL A 17 -12.40 15.91 -8.92
CA VAL A 17 -12.18 15.41 -10.30
C VAL A 17 -13.12 16.10 -11.29
N LEU A 18 -12.55 16.68 -12.35
CA LEU A 18 -13.28 17.39 -13.39
C LEU A 18 -12.85 16.93 -14.79
N MET A 19 -13.81 16.58 -15.65
CA MET A 19 -13.53 16.28 -17.05
C MET A 19 -13.80 17.51 -17.91
N VAL A 20 -12.82 17.85 -18.75
CA VAL A 20 -12.84 19.05 -19.58
C VAL A 20 -12.40 18.77 -21.01
N LEU A 21 -13.00 19.46 -21.97
CA LEU A 21 -12.59 19.51 -23.36
C LEU A 21 -11.78 20.79 -23.63
N ASP A 22 -10.59 20.61 -24.15
CA ASP A 22 -9.80 21.73 -24.64
C ASP A 22 -10.26 22.11 -26.05
N SER A 23 -11.05 23.18 -26.13
CA SER A 23 -11.74 23.61 -27.36
C SER A 23 -10.79 23.95 -28.51
N ASP A 24 -9.54 24.35 -28.23
CA ASP A 24 -8.56 24.69 -29.26
C ASP A 24 -7.89 23.45 -29.85
N SER A 25 -7.70 22.41 -29.04
CA SER A 25 -7.01 21.18 -29.47
C SER A 25 -7.95 20.01 -29.78
N GLY A 26 -9.23 20.14 -29.43
CA GLY A 26 -10.22 19.06 -29.51
C GLY A 26 -9.93 17.88 -28.58
N LYS A 27 -9.01 18.04 -27.62
CA LYS A 27 -8.54 16.98 -26.73
C LYS A 27 -9.27 17.04 -25.40
N GLU A 28 -9.65 15.88 -24.89
CA GLU A 28 -10.28 15.75 -23.58
C GLU A 28 -9.21 15.53 -22.50
N TYR A 29 -9.47 16.11 -21.33
CA TYR A 29 -8.61 16.05 -20.17
C TYR A 29 -9.39 15.77 -18.90
N VAL A 30 -8.75 15.08 -17.96
CA VAL A 30 -9.18 14.98 -16.58
C VAL A 30 -8.28 15.87 -15.73
N LEU A 31 -8.90 16.78 -14.99
CA LEU A 31 -8.24 17.68 -14.05
C LEU A 31 -8.45 17.14 -12.64
N LEU A 32 -7.34 17.01 -11.91
CA LEU A 32 -7.31 16.65 -10.50
C LEU A 32 -6.86 17.87 -9.69
N GLY A 33 -7.58 18.15 -8.62
CA GLY A 33 -7.32 19.34 -7.83
C GLY A 33 -8.29 19.53 -6.68
N LYS A 34 -7.81 19.99 -5.53
CA LYS A 34 -8.66 20.22 -4.36
C LYS A 34 -9.80 21.21 -4.66
N GLY A 35 -11.03 20.74 -4.53
CA GLY A 35 -12.27 21.51 -4.73
C GLY A 35 -12.53 21.93 -6.17
N ILE A 36 -11.79 21.39 -7.15
CA ILE A 36 -11.88 21.80 -8.55
C ILE A 36 -13.27 21.55 -9.12
N GLY A 37 -13.81 20.35 -8.95
CA GLY A 37 -15.13 19.98 -9.44
C GLY A 37 -16.26 20.70 -8.69
N PHE A 38 -16.12 20.94 -7.38
CA PHE A 38 -17.09 21.72 -6.61
C PHE A 38 -17.19 23.16 -7.11
N SER A 39 -16.04 23.81 -7.30
CA SER A 39 -15.98 25.23 -7.69
C SER A 39 -16.37 25.50 -9.15
N SER A 40 -16.32 24.46 -9.98
CA SER A 40 -16.64 24.52 -11.40
C SER A 40 -18.09 24.12 -11.71
N LYS A 41 -18.89 23.79 -10.70
CA LYS A 41 -20.33 23.55 -10.87
C LYS A 41 -21.02 24.81 -11.38
N GLY A 42 -21.52 24.76 -12.62
CA GLY A 42 -22.31 25.82 -13.23
C GLY A 42 -21.52 26.90 -13.98
N SER A 43 -20.18 26.87 -13.99
CA SER A 43 -19.36 27.83 -14.76
C SER A 43 -19.27 27.48 -16.25
N GLY A 44 -19.45 26.20 -16.60
CA GLY A 44 -19.32 25.67 -17.97
C GLY A 44 -17.89 25.65 -18.52
N THR A 45 -16.96 26.42 -17.93
CA THR A 45 -15.53 26.46 -18.28
C THR A 45 -14.64 26.61 -17.03
N ILE A 46 -13.36 26.26 -17.16
CA ILE A 46 -12.30 26.48 -16.17
C ILE A 46 -11.03 26.99 -16.86
N GLU A 47 -10.26 27.85 -16.20
CA GLU A 47 -8.97 28.30 -16.73
C GLU A 47 -7.96 27.16 -16.77
N ALA A 48 -7.23 27.00 -17.88
CA ALA A 48 -6.23 25.94 -18.04
C ALA A 48 -5.03 26.07 -17.07
N LYS A 49 -4.88 27.24 -16.43
CA LYS A 49 -3.87 27.55 -15.42
C LYS A 49 -4.49 27.80 -14.04
N ASP A 50 -5.73 27.35 -13.81
CA ASP A 50 -6.37 27.47 -12.51
C ASP A 50 -5.45 26.87 -11.42
N PRO A 51 -5.12 27.63 -10.36
CA PRO A 51 -4.14 27.22 -9.36
C PRO A 51 -4.57 26.00 -8.55
N ARG A 52 -5.85 25.61 -8.61
CA ARG A 52 -6.36 24.40 -7.99
C ARG A 52 -6.06 23.16 -8.82
N ILE A 53 -5.70 23.30 -10.09
CA ILE A 53 -5.28 22.18 -10.93
C ILE A 53 -3.91 21.70 -10.43
N GLU A 54 -3.91 20.59 -9.72
CA GLU A 54 -2.68 19.94 -9.26
C GLU A 54 -2.07 19.11 -10.39
N LYS A 55 -2.91 18.39 -11.14
CA LYS A 55 -2.48 17.58 -12.29
C LYS A 55 -3.53 17.58 -13.40
N ARG A 56 -3.04 17.50 -14.64
CA ARG A 56 -3.84 17.41 -15.87
C ARG A 56 -3.44 16.16 -16.64
N PHE A 57 -4.41 15.29 -16.91
CA PHE A 57 -4.23 14.06 -17.69
C PHE A 57 -5.00 14.16 -19.00
N ARG A 58 -4.42 13.67 -20.10
CA ARG A 58 -5.10 13.62 -21.40
C ARG A 58 -5.78 12.25 -21.56
N LEU A 59 -7.03 12.23 -22.03
CA LEU A 59 -7.81 11.01 -22.22
C LEU A 59 -7.29 10.11 -23.36
N ASP A 60 -6.55 10.66 -24.33
CA ASP A 60 -5.93 9.91 -25.43
C ASP A 60 -4.75 9.02 -25.01
N ASP A 61 -4.30 9.09 -23.74
CA ASP A 61 -3.34 8.13 -23.18
C ASP A 61 -4.11 6.85 -22.81
N ARG A 62 -4.38 6.05 -23.86
CA ARG A 62 -5.48 5.09 -23.99
C ARG A 62 -5.60 3.98 -22.95
N ASP A 63 -4.49 3.51 -22.37
CA ASP A 63 -4.55 2.27 -21.58
C ASP A 63 -4.95 2.49 -20.12
N GLN A 64 -4.58 3.64 -19.53
CA GLN A 64 -4.93 3.89 -18.13
C GLN A 64 -6.28 4.59 -18.02
N MET A 65 -6.60 5.56 -18.88
CA MET A 65 -7.71 6.51 -18.65
C MET A 65 -9.10 6.06 -19.12
N SER A 66 -9.19 5.22 -20.16
CA SER A 66 -10.46 4.58 -20.55
C SER A 66 -10.99 3.66 -19.45
N GLU A 67 -10.08 3.07 -18.67
CA GLU A 67 -10.37 2.35 -17.43
C GLU A 67 -11.00 3.28 -16.38
N TYR A 68 -10.46 4.48 -16.11
CA TYR A 68 -11.00 5.39 -15.07
C TYR A 68 -12.47 5.77 -15.33
N HIS A 69 -12.82 6.10 -16.57
CA HIS A 69 -14.20 6.44 -16.90
C HIS A 69 -15.13 5.25 -16.67
N THR A 70 -14.73 4.08 -17.15
CA THR A 70 -15.51 2.85 -17.01
C THR A 70 -15.65 2.41 -15.55
N LEU A 71 -14.57 2.54 -14.76
CA LEU A 71 -14.51 2.09 -13.38
C LEU A 71 -15.33 2.99 -12.45
N LEU A 72 -15.38 4.30 -12.68
CA LEU A 72 -16.17 5.22 -11.87
C LEU A 72 -17.66 5.23 -12.23
N GLU A 73 -18.05 4.85 -13.46
CA GLU A 73 -19.46 4.81 -13.87
C GLU A 73 -20.29 3.74 -13.13
N GLY A 74 -19.64 2.78 -12.49
CA GLY A 74 -20.29 1.76 -11.65
C GLY A 74 -20.22 2.01 -10.15
N ILE A 75 -19.54 3.07 -9.69
CA ILE A 75 -19.36 3.32 -8.25
C ILE A 75 -20.52 4.19 -7.73
N ASP A 76 -21.07 3.79 -6.59
CA ASP A 76 -22.09 4.53 -5.86
C ASP A 76 -21.60 5.98 -5.58
N PRO A 77 -22.38 7.02 -5.93
CA PRO A 77 -22.02 8.40 -5.65
C PRO A 77 -21.68 8.67 -4.17
N GLU A 78 -22.30 7.94 -3.25
CA GLU A 78 -22.02 8.04 -1.83
C GLU A 78 -20.63 7.47 -1.48
N VAL A 79 -20.21 6.40 -2.16
CA VAL A 79 -18.84 5.84 -2.04
C VAL A 79 -17.81 6.85 -2.54
N ILE A 80 -18.07 7.51 -3.67
CA ILE A 80 -17.19 8.58 -4.16
C ILE A 80 -17.07 9.70 -3.11
N ARG A 81 -18.22 10.17 -2.58
CA ARG A 81 -18.28 11.25 -1.60
C ARG A 81 -17.49 10.93 -0.32
N ILE A 82 -17.65 9.72 0.21
CA ILE A 82 -16.91 9.27 1.40
C ILE A 82 -15.43 9.08 1.11
N SER A 83 -15.09 8.54 -0.06
CA SER A 83 -13.68 8.38 -0.46
C SER A 83 -12.96 9.72 -0.51
N GLU A 84 -13.60 10.77 -1.04
CA GLU A 84 -13.03 12.13 -1.04
C GLU A 84 -12.79 12.66 0.37
N ARG A 85 -13.76 12.49 1.28
CA ARG A 85 -13.60 12.91 2.68
C ARG A 85 -12.42 12.19 3.35
N ILE A 86 -12.26 10.90 3.08
CA ILE A 86 -11.15 10.11 3.61
C ILE A 86 -9.82 10.59 3.01
N ILE A 87 -9.75 10.81 1.70
CA ILE A 87 -8.55 11.31 1.02
C ILE A 87 -8.16 12.70 1.56
N ASP A 88 -9.12 13.59 1.79
CA ASP A 88 -8.89 14.90 2.40
C ASP A 88 -8.36 14.78 3.85
N SER A 89 -8.88 13.82 4.62
CA SER A 89 -8.38 13.50 5.97
C SER A 89 -6.94 12.98 5.93
N ILE A 90 -6.59 12.11 4.98
CA ILE A 90 -5.22 11.63 4.78
C ILE A 90 -4.31 12.82 4.42
N ASN A 91 -4.69 13.62 3.42
CA ASN A 91 -3.95 14.82 3.01
C ASN A 91 -3.70 15.79 4.19
N GLY A 92 -4.64 15.91 5.13
CA GLY A 92 -4.47 16.76 6.31
C GLY A 92 -3.39 16.28 7.29
N GLN A 93 -2.96 15.02 7.22
CA GLN A 93 -2.02 14.39 8.16
C GLN A 93 -0.62 14.13 7.60
N PHE A 94 -0.41 14.41 6.31
CA PHE A 94 0.87 14.25 5.62
C PHE A 94 1.23 15.53 4.86
N SER A 95 2.51 15.89 4.87
CA SER A 95 3.00 17.11 4.23
C SER A 95 3.26 16.94 2.73
N GLU A 96 3.39 15.70 2.27
CA GLU A 96 3.66 15.36 0.87
C GLU A 96 2.36 15.12 0.09
N PRO A 97 2.31 15.46 -1.21
CA PRO A 97 1.14 15.21 -2.03
C PRO A 97 0.90 13.70 -2.19
N LEU A 98 -0.36 13.27 -2.08
CA LEU A 98 -0.73 11.88 -2.23
C LEU A 98 -0.54 11.36 -3.66
N ASN A 99 -0.31 10.05 -3.76
CA ASN A 99 -0.33 9.34 -5.01
C ASN A 99 -1.75 9.37 -5.61
N ASN A 100 -1.86 9.89 -6.83
CA ASN A 100 -3.13 10.02 -7.54
C ASN A 100 -3.92 8.70 -7.71
N LYS A 101 -3.25 7.55 -7.67
CA LYS A 101 -3.92 6.25 -7.73
C LYS A 101 -4.89 6.04 -6.57
N VAL A 102 -4.74 6.76 -5.45
CA VAL A 102 -5.67 6.71 -4.31
C VAL A 102 -7.10 7.09 -4.70
N TYR A 103 -7.27 8.04 -5.63
CA TYR A 103 -8.58 8.48 -6.12
C TYR A 103 -9.32 7.38 -6.92
N PHE A 104 -8.64 6.28 -7.23
CA PHE A 104 -9.22 5.11 -7.90
C PHE A 104 -9.28 3.90 -6.96
N ALA A 105 -8.16 3.58 -6.32
CA ALA A 105 -8.01 2.37 -5.52
C ALA A 105 -8.93 2.38 -4.29
N LEU A 106 -9.05 3.53 -3.62
CA LEU A 106 -9.84 3.64 -2.40
C LEU A 106 -11.35 3.56 -2.68
N PRO A 107 -11.95 4.31 -3.63
CA PRO A 107 -13.37 4.13 -3.96
C PRO A 107 -13.73 2.69 -4.36
N SER A 108 -12.89 2.05 -5.17
CA SER A 108 -13.13 0.67 -5.62
C SER A 108 -13.12 -0.31 -4.45
N HIS A 109 -12.17 -0.15 -3.52
CA HIS A 109 -12.09 -0.95 -2.31
C HIS A 109 -13.30 -0.72 -1.39
N ILE A 110 -13.67 0.54 -1.12
CA ILE A 110 -14.82 0.86 -0.27
C ILE A 110 -16.12 0.32 -0.89
N GLN A 111 -16.32 0.47 -2.20
CA GLN A 111 -17.48 -0.09 -2.90
C GLN A 111 -17.60 -1.60 -2.68
N PHE A 112 -16.48 -2.32 -2.81
CA PHE A 112 -16.45 -3.76 -2.63
C PHE A 112 -16.59 -4.18 -1.17
N ALA A 113 -15.98 -3.46 -0.23
CA ALA A 113 -16.10 -3.69 1.20
C ALA A 113 -17.54 -3.51 1.67
N VAL A 114 -18.18 -2.40 1.29
CA VAL A 114 -19.61 -2.13 1.58
C VAL A 114 -20.49 -3.23 0.98
N TYR A 115 -20.21 -3.66 -0.26
CA TYR A 115 -20.93 -4.78 -0.86
C TYR A 115 -20.80 -6.05 -0.03
N ARG A 116 -19.58 -6.44 0.37
CA ARG A 116 -19.33 -7.65 1.18
C ARG A 116 -20.06 -7.59 2.52
N LEU A 117 -19.91 -6.50 3.25
CA LEU A 117 -20.49 -6.32 4.58
C LEU A 117 -22.02 -6.33 4.54
N ARG A 118 -22.63 -5.68 3.54
CA ARG A 118 -24.10 -5.71 3.35
C ARG A 118 -24.65 -7.10 3.00
N ASN A 119 -23.82 -7.96 2.40
CA ASN A 119 -24.20 -9.32 2.05
C ASN A 119 -23.77 -10.35 3.11
N GLY A 120 -23.31 -9.90 4.29
CA GLY A 120 -22.86 -10.80 5.36
C GLY A 120 -21.64 -11.63 4.99
N MET A 121 -20.78 -11.12 4.08
CA MET A 121 -19.55 -11.77 3.70
C MET A 121 -18.41 -11.32 4.61
N ASP A 122 -17.88 -12.25 5.40
CA ASP A 122 -16.77 -11.97 6.31
C ASP A 122 -15.54 -11.43 5.58
N ILE A 123 -14.87 -10.48 6.22
CA ILE A 123 -13.57 -9.93 5.79
C ILE A 123 -12.53 -10.45 6.76
N ILE A 124 -11.55 -11.19 6.24
CA ILE A 124 -10.45 -11.76 7.04
C ILE A 124 -9.14 -11.20 6.49
N ASN A 125 -8.36 -10.58 7.37
CA ASN A 125 -7.06 -10.04 7.07
C ASN A 125 -5.97 -10.89 7.75
N PRO A 126 -5.28 -11.77 7.00
CA PRO A 126 -4.26 -12.65 7.56
C PRO A 126 -2.96 -11.91 7.95
N PHE A 127 -2.91 -10.59 7.78
CA PHE A 127 -1.75 -9.74 8.08
C PHE A 127 -2.07 -8.65 9.11
N LEU A 128 -3.18 -8.75 9.83
CA LEU A 128 -3.66 -7.67 10.70
C LEU A 128 -2.59 -7.29 11.74
N GLN A 129 -2.03 -8.26 12.46
CA GLN A 129 -1.01 -8.02 13.49
C GLN A 129 0.23 -7.34 12.93
N GLU A 130 0.72 -7.82 11.78
CA GLU A 130 1.86 -7.25 11.06
C GLU A 130 1.55 -5.82 10.62
N THR A 131 0.34 -5.59 10.09
CA THR A 131 -0.12 -4.28 9.62
C THR A 131 -0.12 -3.24 10.75
N LEU A 132 -0.64 -3.59 11.93
CA LEU A 132 -0.64 -2.71 13.12
C LEU A 132 0.80 -2.36 13.56
N LEU A 133 1.71 -3.33 13.49
CA LEU A 133 3.11 -3.13 13.87
C LEU A 133 3.88 -2.26 12.87
N TRP A 134 3.57 -2.40 11.58
CA TRP A 134 4.33 -1.77 10.50
C TRP A 134 3.87 -0.36 10.20
N PHE A 135 2.56 -0.13 10.27
CA PHE A 135 1.94 1.11 9.84
C PHE A 135 1.03 1.70 10.93
N PRO A 136 1.52 1.91 12.17
CA PRO A 136 0.67 2.34 13.28
C PRO A 136 0.05 3.72 13.04
N LYS A 137 0.75 4.63 12.35
CA LYS A 137 0.20 5.95 12.00
C LYS A 137 -0.92 5.80 10.97
N GLU A 138 -0.68 5.06 9.89
CA GLU A 138 -1.66 4.83 8.84
C GLU A 138 -2.89 4.07 9.36
N TYR A 139 -2.70 3.16 10.31
CA TYR A 139 -3.77 2.41 10.98
C TYR A 139 -4.75 3.33 11.71
N GLU A 140 -4.24 4.31 12.45
CA GLU A 140 -5.06 5.30 13.13
C GLU A 140 -5.92 6.14 12.16
N ILE A 141 -5.36 6.44 10.99
CA ILE A 141 -6.06 7.13 9.92
C ILE A 141 -7.12 6.23 9.28
N ALA A 142 -6.77 4.96 9.03
CA ALA A 142 -7.68 3.95 8.53
C ALA A 142 -8.85 3.69 9.48
N ARG A 143 -8.62 3.71 10.79
CA ARG A 143 -9.67 3.59 11.81
C ARG A 143 -10.65 4.76 11.75
N SER A 144 -10.16 5.99 11.59
CA SER A 144 -11.00 7.16 11.36
C SER A 144 -11.80 7.03 10.06
N ALA A 145 -11.16 6.54 8.98
CA ALA A 145 -11.83 6.27 7.71
C ALA A 145 -12.94 5.22 7.84
N ALA A 146 -12.70 4.13 8.56
CA ALA A 146 -13.67 3.08 8.85
C ALA A 146 -14.88 3.61 9.62
N ALA A 147 -14.69 4.54 10.57
CA ALA A 147 -15.78 5.21 11.25
C ALA A 147 -16.64 6.05 10.30
N MET A 148 -16.02 6.79 9.36
CA MET A 148 -16.74 7.55 8.33
C MET A 148 -17.55 6.63 7.39
N ILE A 149 -16.99 5.47 7.03
CA ILE A 149 -17.68 4.46 6.20
C ILE A 149 -18.87 3.87 6.99
N SER A 150 -18.65 3.50 8.25
CA SER A 150 -19.68 2.93 9.12
C SER A 150 -20.88 3.88 9.25
N GLU A 151 -20.61 5.16 9.51
CA GLU A 151 -21.64 6.20 9.61
C GLU A 151 -22.40 6.40 8.30
N ALA A 152 -21.71 6.42 7.16
CA ALA A 152 -22.32 6.74 5.87
C ALA A 152 -23.21 5.62 5.32
N PHE A 153 -22.86 4.36 5.59
CA PHE A 153 -23.53 3.20 5.00
C PHE A 153 -24.38 2.40 6.00
N ASP A 154 -24.38 2.79 7.27
CA ASP A 154 -25.03 2.10 8.40
C ASP A 154 -24.60 0.63 8.48
N ILE A 155 -23.29 0.42 8.52
CA ILE A 155 -22.66 -0.91 8.59
C ILE A 155 -21.58 -0.94 9.67
N GLU A 156 -21.32 -2.12 10.21
CA GLU A 156 -20.15 -2.35 11.05
C GLU A 156 -18.93 -2.67 10.16
N VAL A 157 -17.86 -1.87 10.29
CA VAL A 157 -16.60 -2.14 9.61
C VAL A 157 -15.68 -2.91 10.58
N PRO A 158 -15.37 -4.19 10.29
CA PRO A 158 -14.56 -5.02 11.19
C PRO A 158 -13.10 -4.60 11.18
N GLU A 159 -12.35 -5.01 12.21
CA GLU A 159 -10.95 -4.63 12.38
C GLU A 159 -10.04 -5.14 11.25
N ASP A 160 -10.35 -6.31 10.67
CA ASP A 160 -9.70 -6.83 9.47
C ASP A 160 -9.76 -5.85 8.28
N GLU A 161 -10.89 -5.18 8.09
CA GLU A 161 -11.08 -4.18 7.04
C GLU A 161 -10.33 -2.89 7.34
N ILE A 162 -10.21 -2.50 8.61
CA ILE A 162 -9.32 -1.40 9.04
C ILE A 162 -7.87 -1.73 8.65
N GLY A 163 -7.45 -2.98 8.80
CA GLY A 163 -6.16 -3.46 8.32
C GLY A 163 -5.99 -3.31 6.79
N PHE A 164 -7.00 -3.64 5.98
CA PHE A 164 -6.91 -3.41 4.53
C PHE A 164 -6.92 -1.92 4.15
N LEU A 165 -7.74 -1.11 4.81
CA LEU A 165 -7.75 0.35 4.64
C LEU A 165 -6.38 0.96 4.96
N THR A 166 -5.65 0.39 5.92
CA THR A 166 -4.29 0.81 6.27
C THR A 166 -3.34 0.70 5.08
N PHE A 167 -3.45 -0.35 4.27
CA PHE A 167 -2.66 -0.48 3.03
C PHE A 167 -3.00 0.59 2.00
N HIS A 168 -4.28 0.98 1.87
CA HIS A 168 -4.67 2.07 0.98
C HIS A 168 -4.13 3.42 1.45
N VAL A 169 -4.14 3.67 2.76
CA VAL A 169 -3.51 4.87 3.33
C VAL A 169 -2.01 4.86 3.07
N HIS A 170 -1.32 3.76 3.37
CA HIS A 170 0.12 3.63 3.14
C HIS A 170 0.46 3.79 1.65
N SER A 171 -0.32 3.18 0.77
CA SER A 171 -0.15 3.29 -0.68
C SER A 171 -0.31 4.73 -1.19
N ALA A 172 -1.26 5.47 -0.61
CA ALA A 172 -1.49 6.87 -0.94
C ALA A 172 -0.29 7.75 -0.59
N VAL A 173 0.40 7.49 0.52
CA VAL A 173 1.50 8.34 1.02
C VAL A 173 2.88 7.91 0.53
N SER A 174 3.13 6.62 0.38
CA SER A 174 4.44 6.07 -0.01
C SER A 174 4.58 5.83 -1.51
N SER A 175 3.48 5.92 -2.26
CA SER A 175 3.40 5.51 -3.67
C SER A 175 3.70 4.03 -3.94
N VAL A 176 3.76 3.18 -2.91
CA VAL A 176 3.86 1.72 -3.07
C VAL A 176 2.47 1.15 -3.38
N PRO A 177 2.26 0.36 -4.44
CA PRO A 177 0.95 -0.22 -4.75
C PRO A 177 0.43 -1.17 -3.66
N VAL A 178 -0.86 -1.15 -3.36
CA VAL A 178 -1.49 -2.07 -2.38
C VAL A 178 -1.21 -3.54 -2.70
N GLY A 179 -1.25 -3.93 -3.98
CA GLY A 179 -0.93 -5.30 -4.41
C GLY A 179 0.50 -5.73 -4.06
N GLU A 180 1.45 -4.80 -4.06
CA GLU A 180 2.83 -5.06 -3.64
C GLU A 180 2.92 -5.26 -2.12
N LEU A 181 2.22 -4.44 -1.33
CA LEU A 181 2.14 -4.59 0.13
C LEU A 181 1.54 -5.95 0.54
N VAL A 182 0.46 -6.36 -0.13
CA VAL A 182 -0.16 -7.68 0.07
C VAL A 182 0.78 -8.80 -0.33
N LYS A 183 1.51 -8.66 -1.46
CA LYS A 183 2.51 -9.65 -1.90
C LYS A 183 3.62 -9.81 -0.86
N PHE A 184 4.15 -8.70 -0.33
CA PHE A 184 5.20 -8.74 0.69
C PHE A 184 4.70 -9.33 2.01
N SER A 185 3.49 -8.98 2.44
CA SER A 185 2.90 -9.52 3.67
C SER A 185 2.71 -11.05 3.61
N ASN A 186 2.23 -11.57 2.47
CA ASN A 186 2.18 -13.02 2.23
C ASN A 186 3.55 -13.67 2.35
N LEU A 187 4.56 -13.08 1.70
CA LEU A 187 5.90 -13.63 1.69
C LEU A 187 6.54 -13.61 3.07
N VAL A 188 6.27 -12.59 3.89
CA VAL A 188 6.69 -12.57 5.31
C VAL A 188 6.04 -13.72 6.07
N ASN A 189 4.73 -13.95 5.93
CA ASN A 189 4.05 -15.06 6.62
C ASN A 189 4.61 -16.42 6.23
N GLU A 190 4.93 -16.63 4.95
CA GLU A 190 5.58 -17.87 4.49
C GLU A 190 7.00 -18.03 5.02
N ALA A 191 7.77 -16.95 5.06
CA ALA A 191 9.11 -16.93 5.63
C ALA A 191 9.09 -17.22 7.14
N VAL A 192 8.15 -16.63 7.88
CA VAL A 192 7.92 -16.93 9.30
C VAL A 192 7.58 -18.41 9.48
N ALA A 193 6.66 -18.95 8.69
CA ALA A 193 6.27 -20.36 8.80
C ALA A 193 7.47 -21.30 8.55
N LEU A 194 8.36 -20.95 7.62
CA LEU A 194 9.60 -21.68 7.40
C LEU A 194 10.54 -21.61 8.62
N VAL A 195 10.67 -20.44 9.25
CA VAL A 195 11.47 -20.26 10.47
C VAL A 195 10.90 -21.09 11.62
N GLU A 196 9.59 -21.00 11.89
CA GLU A 196 8.91 -21.76 12.95
C GLU A 196 9.03 -23.27 12.75
N SER A 197 8.95 -23.73 11.50
CA SER A 197 9.18 -25.13 11.13
C SER A 197 10.60 -25.59 11.44
N GLU A 198 11.62 -24.76 11.15
CA GLU A 198 13.01 -25.07 11.44
C GLU A 198 13.32 -25.03 12.94
N LEU A 199 12.67 -24.14 13.70
CA LEU A 199 12.79 -24.08 15.16
C LEU A 199 12.01 -25.20 15.87
N GLY A 200 11.05 -25.84 15.18
CA GLY A 200 10.18 -26.86 15.75
C GLY A 200 9.12 -26.32 16.73
N ALA A 201 8.93 -25.00 16.79
CA ALA A 201 7.96 -24.35 17.67
C ALA A 201 7.46 -23.02 17.07
N PRO A 202 6.19 -22.64 17.32
CA PRO A 202 5.68 -21.33 16.95
C PRO A 202 6.30 -20.24 17.82
N ILE A 203 6.50 -19.06 17.23
CA ILE A 203 6.97 -17.86 17.93
C ILE A 203 5.73 -17.07 18.40
N PRO A 204 5.59 -16.74 19.70
CA PRO A 204 4.44 -15.98 20.19
C PRO A 204 4.32 -14.63 19.48
N ARG A 205 3.14 -14.33 18.92
CA ARG A 205 2.91 -13.16 18.05
C ARG A 205 3.05 -11.82 18.78
N ASP A 206 2.84 -11.80 20.09
CA ASP A 206 3.02 -10.66 20.99
C ASP A 206 4.46 -10.51 21.51
N SER A 207 5.37 -11.43 21.16
CA SER A 207 6.75 -11.39 21.61
C SER A 207 7.60 -10.38 20.84
N MET A 208 8.61 -9.83 21.52
CA MET A 208 9.61 -8.97 20.89
C MET A 208 10.41 -9.70 19.79
N ASP A 209 10.55 -11.02 19.87
CA ASP A 209 11.25 -11.81 18.86
C ASP A 209 10.45 -11.90 17.57
N TYR A 210 9.12 -12.09 17.69
CA TYR A 210 8.24 -12.06 16.52
C TYR A 210 8.28 -10.70 15.82
N VAL A 211 8.08 -9.61 16.56
CA VAL A 211 8.08 -8.24 16.02
C VAL A 211 9.38 -7.94 15.29
N ARG A 212 10.53 -8.35 15.85
CA ARG A 212 11.84 -8.18 15.20
C ARG A 212 11.96 -9.03 13.94
N LEU A 213 11.60 -10.31 14.00
CA LEU A 213 11.68 -11.22 12.87
C LEU A 213 10.90 -10.68 11.66
N ILE A 214 9.62 -10.35 11.85
CA ILE A 214 8.78 -9.84 10.76
C ILE A 214 9.31 -8.51 10.20
N THR A 215 9.85 -7.64 11.05
CA THR A 215 10.42 -6.35 10.64
C THR A 215 11.65 -6.54 9.76
N HIS A 216 12.55 -7.45 10.15
CA HIS A 216 13.77 -7.72 9.38
C HIS A 216 13.48 -8.48 8.08
N LEU A 217 12.55 -9.43 8.09
CA LEU A 217 12.10 -10.12 6.89
C LEU A 217 11.43 -9.16 5.90
N ARG A 218 10.53 -8.28 6.36
CA ARG A 218 9.90 -7.25 5.52
C ARG A 218 10.96 -6.40 4.84
N HIS A 219 11.90 -5.84 5.60
CA HIS A 219 12.95 -5.00 5.03
C HIS A 219 13.87 -5.76 4.06
N ALA A 220 14.17 -7.04 4.32
CA ALA A 220 14.94 -7.87 3.39
C ALA A 220 14.17 -8.07 2.07
N ILE A 221 12.88 -8.42 2.15
CA ILE A 221 12.00 -8.58 0.99
C ILE A 221 11.91 -7.28 0.18
N GLU A 222 11.71 -6.12 0.82
CA GLU A 222 11.69 -4.82 0.15
C GLU A 222 13.01 -4.51 -0.56
N ARG A 223 14.16 -4.75 0.09
CA ARG A 223 15.48 -4.52 -0.51
C ARG A 223 15.73 -5.43 -1.71
N ILE A 224 15.38 -6.72 -1.58
CA ILE A 224 15.51 -7.71 -2.66
C ILE A 224 14.60 -7.33 -3.84
N ALA A 225 13.34 -6.98 -3.57
CA ALA A 225 12.38 -6.59 -4.59
C ALA A 225 12.80 -5.34 -5.36
N HIS A 226 13.48 -4.39 -4.69
CA HIS A 226 13.94 -3.14 -5.32
C HIS A 226 15.41 -3.18 -5.73
N SER A 227 16.03 -4.37 -5.75
CA SER A 227 17.43 -4.59 -6.14
C SER A 227 18.43 -3.67 -5.43
N LYS A 228 18.17 -3.33 -4.16
CA LYS A 228 19.08 -2.51 -3.35
C LYS A 228 20.18 -3.42 -2.80
N VAL A 229 21.39 -3.32 -3.37
CA VAL A 229 22.55 -4.06 -2.90
C VAL A 229 23.18 -3.34 -1.71
N VAL A 230 23.17 -3.97 -0.53
CA VAL A 230 23.95 -3.53 0.63
C VAL A 230 25.16 -4.46 0.75
N ARG A 231 26.38 -4.00 0.43
CA ARG A 231 27.58 -4.84 0.54
C ARG A 231 27.81 -5.29 1.99
N ASN A 232 27.99 -6.60 2.21
CA ASN A 232 28.32 -7.18 3.51
C ASN A 232 29.75 -7.75 3.50
N PRO A 233 30.70 -7.14 4.22
CA PRO A 233 32.09 -7.59 4.21
C PRO A 233 32.36 -8.88 5.02
N PHE A 234 31.37 -9.45 5.73
CA PHE A 234 31.56 -10.58 6.66
C PHE A 234 30.94 -11.92 6.18
N MET A 235 30.70 -12.06 4.87
CA MET A 235 29.96 -13.19 4.31
C MET A 235 30.66 -14.55 4.44
N ASN A 236 31.99 -14.56 4.47
CA ASN A 236 32.74 -15.81 4.53
C ASN A 236 32.78 -16.39 5.95
N GLU A 237 32.85 -15.53 6.96
CA GLU A 237 32.86 -15.92 8.37
C GLU A 237 31.53 -16.60 8.77
N PHE A 238 30.40 -16.14 8.21
CA PHE A 238 29.09 -16.70 8.55
C PHE A 238 28.91 -18.17 8.15
N LYS A 239 29.50 -18.59 7.03
CA LYS A 239 29.41 -19.99 6.57
C LYS A 239 30.11 -20.95 7.54
N THR A 240 31.16 -20.49 8.20
CA THR A 240 31.96 -21.30 9.14
C THR A 240 31.49 -21.18 10.58
N GLU A 241 31.12 -19.98 11.04
CA GLU A 241 30.75 -19.73 12.44
C GLU A 241 29.26 -19.99 12.74
N TYR A 242 28.38 -19.82 11.76
CA TYR A 242 26.92 -19.92 11.93
C TYR A 242 26.27 -20.81 10.84
N PRO A 243 26.68 -22.08 10.70
CA PRO A 243 26.28 -22.92 9.58
C PRO A 243 24.78 -23.22 9.54
N GLU A 244 24.12 -23.33 10.69
CA GLU A 244 22.69 -23.62 10.77
C GLU A 244 21.84 -22.40 10.38
N GLU A 245 22.19 -21.23 10.91
CA GLU A 245 21.58 -19.95 10.56
C GLU A 245 21.80 -19.64 9.09
N TYR A 246 23.01 -19.88 8.56
CA TYR A 246 23.33 -19.71 7.14
C TYR A 246 22.49 -20.62 6.26
N ARG A 247 22.30 -21.89 6.66
CA ARG A 247 21.43 -22.82 5.95
C ARG A 247 19.98 -22.33 5.92
N LEU A 248 19.43 -21.90 7.06
CA LEU A 248 18.06 -21.37 7.12
C LEU A 248 17.92 -20.06 6.33
N ALA A 249 18.87 -19.13 6.45
CA ALA A 249 18.92 -17.90 5.67
C ALA A 249 18.97 -18.18 4.16
N SER A 250 19.74 -19.18 3.74
CA SER A 250 19.81 -19.60 2.32
C SER A 250 18.48 -20.17 1.82
N LYS A 251 17.77 -20.94 2.66
CA LYS A 251 16.41 -21.41 2.33
C LYS A 251 15.42 -20.26 2.22
N LEU A 252 15.47 -19.30 3.16
CA LEU A 252 14.64 -18.09 3.13
C LEU A 252 14.93 -17.26 1.88
N GLY A 253 16.19 -17.05 1.54
CA GLY A 253 16.60 -16.37 0.31
C GLY A 253 16.08 -17.08 -0.93
N SER A 254 16.15 -18.42 -0.97
CA SER A 254 15.59 -19.20 -2.09
C SER A 254 14.08 -19.05 -2.22
N LEU A 255 13.35 -19.10 -1.09
CA LEU A 255 11.89 -18.87 -1.05
C LEU A 255 11.55 -17.46 -1.56
N ILE A 256 12.24 -16.45 -1.04
CA ILE A 256 12.02 -15.04 -1.40
C ILE A 256 12.32 -14.80 -2.87
N GLY A 257 13.48 -15.26 -3.36
CA GLY A 257 13.89 -15.11 -4.75
C GLY A 257 12.93 -15.77 -5.73
N GLN A 258 12.41 -16.96 -5.41
CA GLN A 258 11.40 -17.64 -6.22
C GLN A 258 10.09 -16.85 -6.30
N ARG A 259 9.61 -16.27 -5.19
CA ARG A 259 8.34 -15.52 -5.17
C ARG A 259 8.45 -14.12 -5.76
N LEU A 260 9.64 -13.55 -5.75
CA LEU A 260 9.93 -12.25 -6.34
C LEU A 260 10.47 -12.35 -7.78
N GLU A 261 10.76 -13.56 -8.27
CA GLU A 261 11.37 -13.82 -9.59
C GLU A 261 12.66 -13.02 -9.79
N THR A 262 13.49 -12.97 -8.74
CA THR A 262 14.73 -12.19 -8.73
C THR A 262 15.84 -12.96 -8.00
N ASP A 263 17.08 -12.67 -8.38
CA ASP A 263 18.24 -13.20 -7.69
C ASP A 263 18.40 -12.51 -6.33
N VAL A 264 18.62 -13.31 -5.28
CA VAL A 264 18.88 -12.78 -3.94
C VAL A 264 20.38 -12.55 -3.77
N PRO A 265 20.81 -11.30 -3.51
CA PRO A 265 22.22 -11.02 -3.23
C PRO A 265 22.72 -11.79 -2.02
N GLU A 266 23.96 -12.26 -2.06
CA GLU A 266 24.56 -13.00 -0.94
C GLU A 266 24.57 -12.15 0.34
N ASP A 267 24.73 -10.84 0.20
CA ASP A 267 24.72 -9.90 1.33
C ASP A 267 23.39 -9.94 2.13
N GLU A 268 22.27 -10.16 1.44
CA GLU A 268 20.95 -10.29 2.08
C GLU A 268 20.83 -11.61 2.85
N ILE A 269 21.50 -12.68 2.38
CA ILE A 269 21.64 -13.91 3.14
C ILE A 269 22.37 -13.63 4.45
N GLY A 270 23.50 -12.91 4.40
CA GLY A 270 24.24 -12.51 5.61
C GLY A 270 23.42 -11.62 6.55
N TYR A 271 22.61 -10.70 6.01
CA TYR A 271 21.70 -9.91 6.83
C TYR A 271 20.69 -10.80 7.58
N MET A 272 20.10 -11.79 6.90
CA MET A 272 19.18 -12.74 7.53
C MET A 272 19.89 -13.59 8.59
N VAL A 273 21.13 -14.04 8.36
CA VAL A 273 21.93 -14.80 9.35
C VAL A 273 22.05 -14.06 10.67
N MET A 274 22.36 -12.76 10.65
CA MET A 274 22.52 -11.97 11.88
C MET A 274 21.25 -11.95 12.73
N HIS A 275 20.07 -11.89 12.10
CA HIS A 275 18.79 -11.87 12.80
C HIS A 275 18.36 -13.25 13.28
N LEU A 276 18.66 -14.29 12.48
CA LEU A 276 18.40 -15.68 12.86
C LEU A 276 19.28 -16.15 14.02
N TYR A 277 20.54 -15.72 14.09
CA TYR A 277 21.45 -16.09 15.18
C TYR A 277 20.85 -15.76 16.55
N ARG A 278 20.32 -14.55 16.71
CA ARG A 278 19.66 -14.14 17.96
C ARG A 278 18.44 -15.00 18.29
N LEU A 279 17.66 -15.33 17.27
CA LEU A 279 16.47 -16.17 17.43
C LEU A 279 16.87 -17.59 17.86
N PHE A 280 17.92 -18.15 17.26
CA PHE A 280 18.46 -19.46 17.60
C PHE A 280 18.96 -19.52 19.04
N GLN A 281 19.69 -18.51 19.51
CA GLN A 281 20.12 -18.45 20.92
C GLN A 281 18.94 -18.49 21.90
N THR A 282 17.81 -17.88 21.53
CA THR A 282 16.64 -17.78 22.40
C THR A 282 15.82 -19.07 22.43
N TYR A 283 15.66 -19.73 21.27
CA TYR A 283 14.75 -20.88 21.12
C TYR A 283 15.46 -22.25 21.13
N LEU A 284 16.76 -22.30 20.84
CA LEU A 284 17.57 -23.52 20.80
C LEU A 284 18.63 -23.59 21.91
N GLY A 285 18.76 -22.53 22.73
CA GLY A 285 19.69 -22.44 23.86
C GLY A 285 21.09 -21.91 23.51
N GLU A 286 21.85 -21.50 24.53
CA GLU A 286 23.25 -21.07 24.36
C GLU A 286 24.10 -22.22 23.82
N ARG A 287 24.88 -21.94 22.77
CA ARG A 287 25.89 -22.89 22.29
C ARG A 287 26.93 -23.06 23.39
N SER A 288 27.11 -24.30 23.84
CA SER A 288 28.39 -24.70 24.44
C SER A 288 29.46 -24.50 23.38
N THR A 289 30.16 -23.36 23.44
CA THR A 289 31.39 -23.14 22.67
C THR A 289 32.40 -24.17 23.16
N SER A 290 32.57 -25.25 22.41
CA SER A 290 33.67 -26.20 22.56
C SER A 290 34.84 -25.78 21.68
#